data_AF-A0A914VC17-F1
#
_entry.id   AF-A0A914VC17-F1
#
_cell.length_a   1.000
_cell.length_b   1.000
_cell.length_c   1.000
_cell.angle_alpha   90.00
_cell.angle_beta   90.00
_cell.angle_gamma   90.00
#
_symmetry.space_group_name_H-M   'P 1'
#
loop_
_entity.id
_entity.type
_entity.pdbx_description
1 polymer ?
#
loop_
_entity_poly.entity_id
_entity_poly.type
_entity_poly.pdbx_seq_one_letter_code
_entity_poly.pdbx_strand_id
1 'polypeptide(L)'
;MDAMRFVAVTSSNPAKLFNLYPKKGRIAAGADADIVVWDPSAKQKLSSKTHMSAADMNIFEGQTCHGLPIVTVCGGRVAFEGGKSLAASGSGKFVALPPHCPHLFSVIHQRERVCLPEKVQRTDAPAGGGGGGGGGESRIAAKQVTQQNTTSYGRPPTSAGTRNQFDASVEDSRSARASTKISQPPGGKTSGLW
;
A
#
# COMPACT_ATOMS: atom_id res chain seq x y z
N MET A 1 -9.03 24.08 1.64
CA MET A 1 -8.90 23.07 0.56
C MET A 1 -10.09 23.22 -0.37
N ASP A 2 -9.90 23.18 -1.68
CA ASP A 2 -10.99 23.36 -2.65
C ASP A 2 -11.77 22.04 -2.90
N ALA A 3 -12.90 22.12 -3.60
CA ALA A 3 -13.76 20.97 -3.88
C ALA A 3 -13.05 19.90 -4.72
N MET A 4 -12.22 20.31 -5.69
CA MET A 4 -11.47 19.38 -6.53
C MET A 4 -10.44 18.59 -5.72
N ARG A 5 -9.73 19.24 -4.79
CA ARG A 5 -8.81 18.54 -3.90
C ARG A 5 -9.56 17.63 -2.92
N PHE A 6 -10.75 18.02 -2.45
CA PHE A 6 -11.63 17.15 -1.64
C PHE A 6 -11.96 15.85 -2.35
N VAL A 7 -12.39 15.92 -3.62
CA VAL A 7 -12.62 14.73 -4.44
C VAL A 7 -11.33 13.91 -4.59
N ALA A 8 -10.19 14.57 -4.83
CA ALA A 8 -8.91 13.89 -5.02
C ALA A 8 -8.51 13.05 -3.79
N VAL A 9 -8.62 13.59 -2.58
CA VAL A 9 -8.18 12.86 -1.36
C VAL A 9 -9.18 11.83 -0.86
N THR A 10 -10.48 12.02 -1.14
CA THR A 10 -11.53 11.10 -0.68
C THR A 10 -11.83 9.96 -1.66
N SER A 11 -11.53 10.12 -2.96
CA SER A 11 -11.91 9.12 -3.97
C SER A 11 -10.87 8.92 -5.09
N SER A 12 -10.44 9.98 -5.79
CA SER A 12 -9.63 9.78 -7.01
C SER A 12 -8.23 9.24 -6.71
N ASN A 13 -7.56 9.69 -5.65
CA ASN A 13 -6.23 9.20 -5.30
C ASN A 13 -6.26 7.75 -4.79
N PRO A 14 -7.17 7.36 -3.87
CA PRO A 14 -7.38 5.95 -3.55
C PRO A 14 -7.64 5.08 -4.79
N ALA A 15 -8.50 5.54 -5.72
CA ALA A 15 -8.77 4.79 -6.95
C ALA A 15 -7.52 4.62 -7.84
N LYS A 16 -6.67 5.64 -7.95
CA LYS A 16 -5.38 5.52 -8.68
C LYS A 16 -4.43 4.56 -7.99
N LEU A 17 -4.34 4.62 -6.65
CA LEU A 17 -3.48 3.77 -5.84
C LEU A 17 -3.85 2.28 -5.99
N PHE A 18 -5.15 1.99 -5.91
CA PHE A 18 -5.68 0.63 -6.00
C PHE A 18 -5.96 0.16 -7.44
N ASN A 19 -5.46 0.89 -8.45
CA ASN A 19 -5.59 0.52 -9.86
C ASN A 19 -7.04 0.41 -10.38
N LEU A 20 -7.92 1.28 -9.87
CA LEU A 20 -9.33 1.36 -10.23
C LEU A 20 -9.69 2.62 -11.02
N TYR A 21 -8.76 3.55 -11.21
CA TYR A 21 -9.01 4.77 -11.96
C TYR A 21 -8.91 4.53 -13.49
N PRO A 22 -9.82 5.06 -14.33
CA PRO A 22 -10.93 5.96 -14.01
C PRO A 22 -12.26 5.25 -13.73
N LYS A 23 -12.30 3.91 -13.67
CA LYS A 23 -13.52 3.14 -13.38
C LYS A 23 -14.19 3.59 -12.07
N LYS A 24 -13.40 3.97 -11.06
CA LYS A 24 -13.89 4.63 -9.83
C LYS A 24 -13.17 5.96 -9.58
N GLY A 25 -13.81 6.81 -8.77
CA GLY A 25 -13.24 8.09 -8.33
C GLY A 25 -13.19 9.17 -9.42
N ARG A 26 -13.99 9.03 -10.48
CA ARG A 26 -14.19 10.03 -11.53
C ARG A 26 -15.61 9.96 -12.09
N ILE A 27 -16.22 11.12 -12.34
CA ILE A 27 -17.45 11.22 -13.14
C ILE A 27 -17.04 11.31 -14.61
N ALA A 28 -17.20 10.21 -15.34
CA ALA A 28 -16.92 10.11 -16.76
C ALA A 28 -17.72 8.97 -17.39
N ALA A 29 -17.95 9.03 -18.71
CA ALA A 29 -18.56 7.90 -19.43
C ALA A 29 -17.69 6.63 -19.27
N GLY A 30 -18.33 5.50 -19.00
CA GLY A 30 -17.67 4.22 -18.75
C GLY A 30 -17.14 4.01 -17.32
N ALA A 31 -17.25 5.01 -16.43
CA ALA A 31 -17.00 4.83 -15.00
C ALA A 31 -18.20 4.15 -14.31
N ASP A 32 -17.94 3.49 -13.18
CA ASP A 32 -18.99 2.96 -12.33
C ASP A 32 -19.83 4.12 -11.77
N ALA A 33 -21.15 3.94 -11.73
CA ALA A 33 -22.09 4.91 -11.16
C ALA A 33 -22.11 4.86 -9.63
N ASP A 34 -20.95 5.14 -9.02
CA ASP A 34 -20.77 5.39 -7.59
C ASP A 34 -20.69 6.92 -7.38
N ILE A 35 -21.82 7.55 -7.09
CA ILE A 35 -22.01 9.00 -7.16
C ILE A 35 -22.67 9.50 -5.88
N VAL A 36 -22.21 10.64 -5.37
CA VAL A 36 -22.86 11.34 -4.26
C VAL A 36 -23.36 12.69 -4.74
N VAL A 37 -24.64 12.96 -4.54
CA VAL A 37 -25.22 14.31 -4.67
C VAL A 37 -25.00 15.02 -3.35
N TRP A 38 -24.19 16.08 -3.38
CA TRP A 38 -23.68 16.76 -2.20
C TRP A 38 -24.26 18.17 -2.10
N ASP A 39 -24.84 18.52 -0.96
CA ASP A 39 -25.26 19.89 -0.65
C ASP A 39 -24.23 20.55 0.28
N PRO A 40 -23.42 21.50 -0.23
CA PRO A 40 -22.39 22.18 0.55
C PRO A 40 -22.95 23.17 1.59
N SER A 41 -24.21 23.60 1.46
CA SER A 41 -24.87 24.57 2.33
C SER A 41 -25.58 23.92 3.52
N ALA A 42 -25.93 22.64 3.40
CA ALA A 42 -26.51 21.87 4.49
C ALA A 42 -25.57 21.78 5.70
N LYS A 43 -26.16 21.77 6.90
CA LYS A 43 -25.45 21.63 8.17
C LYS A 43 -26.09 20.54 9.00
N GLN A 44 -25.27 19.72 9.65
CA GLN A 44 -25.74 18.71 10.60
C GLN A 44 -24.84 18.68 11.83
N LYS A 45 -25.46 18.59 13.00
CA LYS A 45 -24.77 18.26 14.24
C LYS A 45 -24.64 16.74 14.32
N LEU A 46 -23.40 16.25 14.37
CA LEU A 46 -23.13 14.83 14.48
C LEU A 46 -23.52 14.33 15.88
N SER A 47 -24.25 13.22 15.91
CA SER A 47 -24.66 12.57 17.16
C SER A 47 -24.78 11.06 16.98
N SER A 48 -24.39 10.29 18.00
CA SER A 48 -24.60 8.84 18.05
C SER A 48 -26.08 8.45 17.93
N LYS A 49 -26.99 9.31 18.38
CA LYS A 49 -28.44 9.08 18.23
C LYS A 49 -28.92 9.09 16.78
N THR A 50 -28.13 9.66 15.86
CA THR A 50 -28.53 9.92 14.47
C THR A 50 -27.66 9.22 13.44
N HIS A 51 -26.50 8.68 13.83
CA HIS A 51 -25.63 7.98 12.89
C HIS A 51 -26.20 6.60 12.51
N MET A 52 -25.70 6.02 11.42
CA MET A 52 -26.08 4.66 10.99
C MET A 52 -25.09 3.59 11.49
N SER A 53 -24.18 3.96 12.41
CA SER A 53 -23.25 3.01 13.01
C SER A 53 -23.98 2.11 14.01
N ALA A 54 -23.49 0.88 14.20
CA ALA A 54 -23.96 -0.01 15.27
C ALA A 54 -23.36 0.34 16.65
N ALA A 55 -22.31 1.17 16.67
CA ALA A 55 -21.72 1.66 17.92
C ALA A 55 -22.66 2.65 18.62
N ASP A 56 -22.69 2.63 19.93
CA ASP A 56 -23.50 3.52 20.78
C ASP A 56 -22.86 4.91 20.99
N MET A 57 -21.59 5.07 20.62
CA MET A 57 -20.83 6.31 20.74
C MET A 57 -20.36 6.86 19.38
N ASN A 58 -20.22 8.18 19.32
CA ASN A 58 -19.61 8.87 18.19
C ASN A 58 -18.44 9.75 18.69
N ILE A 59 -17.24 9.52 18.16
CA ILE A 59 -16.05 10.31 18.54
C ILE A 59 -16.17 11.79 18.12
N PHE A 60 -17.08 12.10 17.20
CA PHE A 60 -17.36 13.46 16.72
C PHE A 60 -18.63 14.05 17.35
N GLU A 61 -19.08 13.54 18.50
CA GLU A 61 -20.32 13.97 19.16
C GLU A 61 -20.37 15.50 19.32
N GLY A 62 -21.48 16.09 18.89
CA GLY A 62 -21.76 17.51 19.02
C GLY A 62 -21.07 18.43 18.01
N GLN A 63 -20.17 17.91 17.17
CA GLN A 63 -19.55 18.70 16.11
C GLN A 63 -20.57 19.04 15.01
N THR A 64 -20.51 20.28 14.49
CA THR A 64 -21.35 20.70 13.37
C THR A 64 -20.53 20.61 12.08
N CYS A 65 -21.00 19.78 11.15
CA CYS A 65 -20.39 19.65 9.83
C CYS A 65 -21.19 20.43 8.79
N HIS A 66 -20.47 20.97 7.82
CA HIS A 66 -21.01 21.62 6.63
C HIS A 66 -20.81 20.69 5.44
N GLY A 67 -21.81 20.62 4.57
CA GLY A 67 -21.78 19.68 3.47
C GLY A 67 -22.36 18.33 3.87
N LEU A 68 -23.44 17.92 3.23
CA LEU A 68 -24.06 16.62 3.48
C LEU A 68 -24.38 15.88 2.18
N PRO A 69 -24.31 14.53 2.20
CA PRO A 69 -24.85 13.73 1.12
C PRO A 69 -26.38 13.76 1.17
N ILE A 70 -27.03 14.24 0.11
CA ILE A 70 -28.50 14.17 -0.02
C ILE A 70 -28.90 12.84 -0.65
N VAL A 71 -28.17 12.41 -1.67
CA VAL A 71 -28.39 11.16 -2.39
C VAL A 71 -27.06 10.46 -2.60
N THR A 72 -27.01 9.16 -2.33
CA THR A 72 -25.88 8.30 -2.69
C THR A 72 -26.35 7.22 -3.65
N VAL A 73 -25.68 7.13 -4.80
CA VAL A 73 -25.86 6.12 -5.82
C VAL A 73 -24.67 5.17 -5.75
N CYS A 74 -24.94 3.87 -5.67
CA CYS A 74 -23.92 2.82 -5.69
C CYS A 74 -24.24 1.84 -6.81
N GLY A 75 -23.29 1.61 -7.73
CA GLY A 75 -23.47 0.72 -8.88
C GLY A 75 -24.69 1.04 -9.74
N GLY A 76 -25.06 2.33 -9.85
CA GLY A 76 -26.21 2.79 -10.63
C GLY A 76 -27.57 2.67 -9.92
N ARG A 77 -27.61 2.38 -8.63
CA ARG A 77 -28.84 2.31 -7.83
C ARG A 77 -28.79 3.30 -6.67
N VAL A 78 -29.91 3.94 -6.36
CA VAL A 78 -30.03 4.80 -5.18
C VAL A 78 -29.90 3.93 -3.93
N ALA A 79 -28.85 4.18 -3.15
CA ALA A 79 -28.50 3.43 -1.94
C ALA A 79 -28.80 4.22 -0.66
N PHE A 80 -28.89 5.54 -0.75
CA PHE A 80 -29.25 6.43 0.35
C PHE A 80 -29.99 7.64 -0.19
N GLU A 81 -31.09 8.00 0.45
CA GLU A 81 -31.89 9.18 0.12
C GLU A 81 -32.71 9.63 1.34
N GLY A 82 -32.85 10.94 1.54
CA GLY A 82 -33.73 11.49 2.57
C GLY A 82 -33.35 11.08 4.00
N GLY A 83 -32.05 10.89 4.28
CA GLY A 83 -31.58 10.47 5.60
C GLY A 83 -31.71 8.97 5.89
N LYS A 84 -32.15 8.17 4.91
CA LYS A 84 -32.40 6.73 5.07
C LYS A 84 -31.52 5.91 4.15
N SER A 85 -30.99 4.80 4.66
CA SER A 85 -30.33 3.79 3.84
C SER A 85 -31.39 2.96 3.10
N LEU A 86 -31.25 2.87 1.79
CA LEU A 86 -32.06 2.05 0.88
C LEU A 86 -31.28 0.83 0.35
N ALA A 87 -30.03 0.66 0.79
CA ALA A 87 -29.15 -0.40 0.33
C ALA A 87 -29.62 -1.78 0.85
N ALA A 88 -29.85 -2.72 -0.06
CA ALA A 88 -30.11 -4.10 0.29
C ALA A 88 -28.82 -4.84 0.69
N SER A 89 -28.90 -5.71 1.69
CA SER A 89 -27.81 -6.61 2.08
C SER A 89 -27.33 -7.42 0.88
N GLY A 90 -26.01 -7.48 0.67
CA GLY A 90 -25.40 -8.20 -0.46
C GLY A 90 -25.45 -7.46 -1.81
N SER A 91 -25.94 -6.21 -1.86
CA SER A 91 -25.94 -5.41 -3.10
C SER A 91 -24.54 -5.00 -3.58
N GLY A 92 -23.56 -4.95 -2.68
CA GLY A 92 -22.16 -4.68 -3.00
C GLY A 92 -21.48 -5.85 -3.73
N LYS A 93 -20.50 -5.54 -4.57
CA LYS A 93 -19.70 -6.52 -5.31
C LYS A 93 -18.22 -6.38 -4.97
N PHE A 94 -17.53 -7.51 -4.86
CA PHE A 94 -16.07 -7.51 -4.76
C PHE A 94 -15.45 -6.92 -6.03
N VAL A 95 -14.43 -6.08 -5.86
CA VAL A 95 -13.68 -5.48 -6.95
C VAL A 95 -12.24 -5.98 -6.86
N ALA A 96 -11.84 -6.81 -7.82
CA ALA A 96 -10.46 -7.28 -7.90
C ALA A 96 -9.52 -6.11 -8.19
N LEU A 97 -8.38 -6.07 -7.50
CA LEU A 97 -7.36 -5.03 -7.64
C LEU A 97 -6.19 -5.59 -8.45
N PRO A 98 -6.00 -5.18 -9.72
CA PRO A 98 -4.88 -5.65 -10.50
C PRO A 98 -3.55 -5.14 -9.91
N PRO A 99 -2.50 -5.97 -9.85
CA PRO A 99 -1.18 -5.55 -9.38
C PRO A 99 -0.55 -4.53 -10.33
N HIS A 100 0.61 -3.97 -9.94
CA HIS A 100 1.41 -3.04 -10.75
C HIS A 100 0.61 -1.81 -11.24
N CYS A 101 -0.01 -1.09 -10.30
CA CYS A 101 -0.73 0.13 -10.65
C CYS A 101 0.20 1.14 -11.35
N PRO A 102 -0.10 1.59 -12.58
CA PRO A 102 0.81 2.47 -13.32
C PRO A 102 1.09 3.80 -12.59
N HIS A 103 0.15 4.26 -11.78
CA HIS A 103 0.29 5.50 -11.01
C HIS A 103 1.46 5.47 -10.02
N LEU A 104 1.74 4.33 -9.38
CA LEU A 104 2.90 4.18 -8.49
C LEU A 104 4.11 3.57 -9.21
N PHE A 105 3.86 2.49 -9.96
CA PHE A 105 4.95 1.63 -10.43
C PHE A 105 5.62 2.14 -11.71
N SER A 106 5.04 3.09 -12.44
CA SER A 106 5.69 3.66 -13.64
C SER A 106 7.07 4.24 -13.32
N VAL A 107 7.17 5.04 -12.25
CA VAL A 107 8.43 5.64 -11.81
C VAL A 107 9.41 4.59 -11.30
N ILE A 108 8.91 3.57 -10.60
CA ILE A 108 9.74 2.47 -10.09
C ILE A 108 10.35 1.70 -11.27
N HIS A 109 9.52 1.30 -12.24
CA HIS A 109 9.98 0.57 -13.42
C HIS A 109 10.93 1.41 -14.29
N GLN A 110 10.71 2.72 -14.39
CA GLN A 110 11.64 3.61 -15.07
C GLN A 110 12.98 3.67 -14.34
N ARG A 111 12.97 3.80 -13.00
CA ARG A 111 14.19 3.78 -12.18
C ARG A 111 14.92 2.45 -12.28
N GLU A 112 14.21 1.33 -12.24
CA GLU A 112 14.79 -0.01 -12.40
C GLU A 112 15.49 -0.17 -13.75
N ARG A 113 14.96 0.45 -14.82
CA ARG A 113 15.57 0.42 -16.16
C ARG A 113 16.82 1.29 -16.27
N VAL A 114 16.79 2.48 -15.66
CA VAL A 114 17.83 3.51 -15.86
C VAL A 114 18.94 3.42 -14.81
N CYS A 115 18.62 3.01 -13.59
CA CYS A 115 19.55 2.96 -12.45
C CYS A 115 20.12 1.55 -12.22
N LEU A 116 20.39 0.80 -13.30
CA LEU A 116 21.08 -0.48 -13.19
C LEU A 116 22.55 -0.23 -12.82
N PRO A 117 23.07 -0.84 -11.75
CA PRO A 117 24.47 -0.67 -11.38
C PRO A 117 25.37 -1.31 -12.45
N GLU A 118 26.30 -0.53 -12.98
CA GLU A 118 27.28 -1.02 -13.95
C GLU A 118 28.52 -1.56 -13.24
N LYS A 119 29.04 -2.71 -13.71
CA LYS A 119 30.29 -3.27 -13.20
C LYS A 119 31.46 -2.41 -13.66
N VAL A 120 32.22 -1.88 -12.71
CA VAL A 120 33.51 -1.21 -13.02
C VAL A 120 34.48 -2.23 -13.62
N GLN A 121 34.88 -2.01 -14.87
CA GLN A 121 35.91 -2.81 -15.53
C GLN A 121 37.25 -2.54 -14.86
N ARG A 122 37.88 -3.60 -14.34
CA ARG A 122 39.22 -3.56 -13.78
C ARG A 122 40.10 -4.46 -14.63
N THR A 123 41.29 -3.99 -15.00
CA THR A 123 42.33 -4.86 -15.56
C THR A 123 42.70 -5.89 -14.50
N ASP A 124 42.98 -7.11 -14.92
CA ASP A 124 43.55 -8.10 -14.01
C ASP A 124 44.82 -7.50 -13.38
N ALA A 125 44.97 -7.66 -12.06
CA ALA A 125 46.20 -7.25 -11.40
C ALA A 125 47.36 -7.99 -12.08
N PRO A 126 48.51 -7.32 -12.34
CA PRO A 126 49.69 -8.03 -12.82
C PRO A 126 49.93 -9.18 -11.85
N ALA A 127 49.98 -10.40 -12.38
CA ALA A 127 50.20 -11.60 -11.61
C ALA A 127 51.43 -11.36 -10.71
N GLY A 128 51.21 -11.22 -9.40
CA GLY A 128 52.30 -11.30 -8.46
C GLY A 128 52.98 -12.64 -8.71
N GLY A 129 54.26 -12.62 -9.08
CA GLY A 129 55.01 -13.80 -9.48
C GLY A 129 54.82 -14.94 -8.50
N GLY A 130 54.17 -16.00 -8.96
CA GLY A 130 53.87 -17.20 -8.19
C GLY A 130 53.03 -18.13 -9.05
N GLY A 131 53.68 -19.09 -9.71
CA GLY A 131 53.09 -19.92 -10.75
C GLY A 131 51.96 -20.84 -10.30
N GLY A 132 51.18 -21.30 -11.27
CA GLY A 132 50.18 -22.36 -11.11
C GLY A 132 48.87 -22.00 -11.80
N GLY A 133 48.69 -22.51 -13.03
CA GLY A 133 47.59 -22.17 -13.92
C GLY A 133 46.19 -22.63 -13.47
N GLY A 134 45.20 -22.05 -14.14
CA GLY A 134 43.79 -22.44 -14.04
C GLY A 134 42.88 -21.24 -14.24
N GLY A 135 42.62 -20.88 -15.50
CA GLY A 135 41.65 -19.86 -15.86
C GLY A 135 40.24 -20.26 -15.41
N GLY A 136 39.84 -19.77 -14.24
CA GLY A 136 38.45 -19.79 -13.79
C GLY A 136 37.84 -18.42 -14.06
N GLU A 137 36.98 -18.31 -15.07
CA GLU A 137 35.99 -17.23 -15.09
C GLU A 137 35.31 -17.25 -13.71
N SER A 138 35.57 -16.25 -12.88
CA SER A 138 34.81 -16.05 -11.66
C SER A 138 33.43 -15.54 -12.09
N ARG A 139 32.61 -16.49 -12.57
CA ARG A 139 31.17 -16.33 -12.66
C ARG A 139 30.69 -16.17 -11.22
N ILE A 140 30.65 -14.93 -10.75
CA ILE A 140 29.64 -14.56 -9.78
C ILE A 140 28.35 -14.86 -10.53
N ALA A 141 27.78 -16.04 -10.28
CA ALA A 141 26.46 -16.38 -10.75
C ALA A 141 25.62 -15.15 -10.42
N ALA A 142 25.00 -14.54 -11.44
CA ALA A 142 23.96 -13.57 -11.19
C ALA A 142 23.00 -14.31 -10.27
N LYS A 143 23.03 -13.99 -8.97
CA LYS A 143 21.92 -14.32 -8.10
C LYS A 143 20.80 -13.59 -8.80
N GLN A 144 19.99 -14.33 -9.56
CA GLN A 144 18.65 -13.92 -9.85
C GLN A 144 18.14 -13.49 -8.48
N VAL A 145 17.97 -12.19 -8.29
CA VAL A 145 17.18 -11.67 -7.18
C VAL A 145 15.74 -11.96 -7.55
N THR A 146 15.45 -13.24 -7.75
CA THR A 146 14.14 -13.79 -7.52
C THR A 146 14.08 -13.91 -6.01
N GLN A 147 13.86 -12.77 -5.34
CA GLN A 147 13.08 -12.84 -4.10
C GLN A 147 11.68 -13.28 -4.53
N GLN A 148 11.53 -14.59 -4.76
CA GLN A 148 10.29 -15.25 -4.47
C GLN A 148 10.11 -15.07 -2.97
N ASN A 149 9.44 -14.00 -2.60
CA ASN A 149 9.02 -13.78 -1.23
C ASN A 149 7.86 -14.75 -0.98
N THR A 150 8.16 -16.05 -0.93
CA THR A 150 7.26 -17.10 -0.49
C THR A 150 7.32 -17.17 1.03
N THR A 151 7.10 -16.05 1.71
CA THR A 151 6.54 -16.14 3.06
C THR A 151 5.04 -16.27 2.89
N SER A 152 4.61 -17.48 2.54
CA SER A 152 3.25 -17.91 2.87
C SER A 152 3.11 -17.76 4.39
N TYR A 153 2.32 -16.80 4.85
CA TYR A 153 1.94 -16.71 6.27
C TYR A 153 1.02 -17.89 6.61
N GLY A 154 1.62 -19.08 6.74
CA GLY A 154 0.99 -20.28 7.26
C GLY A 154 1.03 -20.26 8.78
N ARG A 155 0.35 -19.30 9.41
CA ARG A 155 -0.03 -19.46 10.82
C ARG A 155 -1.29 -20.33 10.82
N PRO A 156 -1.31 -21.49 11.50
CA PRO A 156 -2.53 -22.25 11.64
C PRO A 156 -3.60 -21.38 12.33
N PRO A 157 -4.89 -21.59 12.03
CA PRO A 157 -5.96 -20.88 12.71
C PRO A 157 -5.85 -21.09 14.23
N THR A 158 -6.14 -20.05 15.00
CA THR A 158 -6.32 -20.20 16.45
C THR A 158 -7.51 -21.14 16.69
N SER A 159 -7.55 -21.79 17.87
CA SER A 159 -8.55 -22.81 18.22
C SER A 159 -10.02 -22.37 18.07
N ALA A 160 -10.28 -21.06 17.93
CA ALA A 160 -11.60 -20.46 17.72
C ALA A 160 -11.93 -20.09 16.25
N GLY A 161 -11.10 -20.45 15.27
CA GLY A 161 -11.47 -20.46 13.85
C GLY A 161 -11.71 -19.10 13.16
N THR A 162 -11.39 -17.96 13.77
CA THR A 162 -11.57 -16.63 13.16
C THR A 162 -10.27 -15.79 13.19
N ARG A 163 -10.03 -14.99 12.14
CA ARG A 163 -8.90 -14.05 12.03
C ARG A 163 -9.33 -12.66 12.50
N ASN A 164 -8.89 -12.24 13.67
CA ASN A 164 -9.01 -10.85 14.11
C ASN A 164 -7.80 -10.03 13.62
N GLN A 165 -8.05 -8.89 12.97
CA GLN A 165 -7.00 -7.99 12.44
C GLN A 165 -6.41 -7.02 13.47
N PHE A 166 -6.81 -7.09 14.75
CA PHE A 166 -6.44 -6.10 15.77
C PHE A 166 -5.37 -6.56 16.78
N ASP A 167 -4.81 -7.76 16.64
CA ASP A 167 -3.87 -8.30 17.64
C ASP A 167 -2.45 -8.40 17.05
N ALA A 168 -1.69 -7.31 17.16
CA ALA A 168 -0.27 -7.28 16.86
C ALA A 168 0.53 -7.35 18.17
N SER A 169 0.52 -8.51 18.82
CA SER A 169 1.42 -8.81 19.93
C SER A 169 2.79 -9.21 19.36
N VAL A 170 3.78 -8.32 19.50
CA VAL A 170 5.19 -8.61 19.18
C VAL A 170 5.78 -9.45 20.32
N GLU A 171 5.96 -10.75 20.08
CA GLU A 171 6.72 -11.61 20.98
C GLU A 171 8.22 -11.36 20.81
N ASP A 172 8.85 -10.81 21.85
CA ASP A 172 10.29 -10.50 21.92
C ASP A 172 11.12 -11.70 22.43
N SER A 173 10.74 -12.93 22.06
CA SER A 173 11.38 -14.17 22.51
C SER A 173 12.30 -14.79 21.45
N ARG A 174 12.63 -14.07 20.38
CA ARG A 174 13.61 -14.54 19.40
C ARG A 174 15.02 -14.39 19.96
N SER A 175 15.73 -15.51 20.09
CA SER A 175 17.17 -15.47 20.39
C SER A 175 17.89 -14.57 19.38
N ALA A 176 18.77 -13.71 19.89
CA ALA A 176 19.53 -12.77 19.07
C ALA A 176 20.21 -13.53 17.94
N ARG A 177 19.86 -13.18 16.69
CA ARG A 177 20.47 -13.74 15.49
C ARG A 177 21.98 -13.50 15.59
N ALA A 178 22.80 -14.53 15.40
CA ALA A 178 24.25 -14.39 15.40
C ALA A 178 24.66 -13.32 14.38
N SER A 179 25.05 -12.13 14.85
CA SER A 179 25.56 -11.09 13.97
C SER A 179 27.00 -11.46 13.65
N THR A 180 27.31 -11.76 12.39
CA THR A 180 28.71 -11.86 11.95
C THR A 180 29.30 -10.45 12.02
N LYS A 181 30.05 -10.15 13.09
CA LYS A 181 30.83 -8.91 13.16
C LYS A 181 31.94 -9.00 12.11
N ILE A 182 31.80 -8.26 11.02
CA ILE A 182 32.86 -8.11 10.02
C ILE A 182 33.93 -7.22 10.64
N SER A 183 35.03 -7.85 11.09
CA SER A 183 36.14 -7.16 11.77
C SER A 183 36.86 -6.15 10.85
N GLN A 184 36.70 -6.25 9.52
CA GLN A 184 37.33 -5.37 8.54
C GLN A 184 36.47 -5.28 7.26
N PRO A 185 35.60 -4.27 7.11
CA PRO A 185 34.90 -4.05 5.85
C PRO A 185 35.87 -3.61 4.75
N PRO A 186 35.55 -3.87 3.46
CA PRO A 186 36.40 -3.50 2.33
C PRO A 186 36.50 -1.97 2.26
N GLY A 187 37.60 -1.43 2.77
CA GLY A 187 37.81 0.00 3.03
C GLY A 187 38.86 0.29 4.11
N GLY A 188 39.26 -0.72 4.90
CA GLY A 188 40.31 -0.58 5.92
C GLY A 188 39.80 -0.03 7.26
N LYS A 189 40.66 -0.02 8.28
CA LYS A 189 40.32 0.45 9.64
C LYS A 189 40.23 1.99 9.63
N THR A 190 39.09 2.55 10.03
CA THR A 190 38.98 3.99 10.30
C THR A 190 39.75 4.32 11.57
N SER A 191 41.00 4.78 11.44
CA SER A 191 41.71 5.43 12.54
C SER A 191 41.27 6.89 12.63
N GLY A 192 40.15 7.13 13.33
CA GLY A 192 39.72 8.47 13.73
C GLY A 192 39.83 8.59 15.24
N LEU A 193 40.91 9.23 15.70
CA LEU A 193 40.86 9.96 16.97
C LEU A 193 39.92 11.17 16.77
N TRP A 194 39.34 11.65 17.87
CA TRP A 194 38.38 12.75 18.04
C TRP A 194 36.91 12.39 17.79
#